data_AF-A0A8T2F0Q5-F1
#
_entry.id   AF-A0A8T2F0Q5-F1
#
_cell.length_a   1.000
_cell.length_b   1.000
_cell.length_c   1.000
_cell.angle_alpha   90.00
_cell.angle_beta   90.00
_cell.angle_gamma   90.00
#
_symmetry.space_group_name_H-M   'P 1'
#
loop_
_entity.id
_entity.type
_entity.pdbx_description
1 polymer ?
#
loop_
_entity_poly.entity_id
_entity_poly.type
_entity_poly.pdbx_seq_one_letter_code
_entity_poly.pdbx_strand_id
1 'polypeptide(L)' 'MDHDTFSSDDFIGEATVHVKELLEMGVEKGTAELRPTKYNIVDSDLSFVGELLIGVSYSLLQDRGMDGEQFGGWKHSQVD' A
#
# COMPACT_ATOMS: atom_id res chain seq x y z
N MET A 1 -2.26 -12.16 -20.70
CA MET A 1 -3.20 -13.27 -20.96
C MET A 1 -4.24 -13.18 -19.86
N ASP A 2 -5.36 -12.64 -20.27
CA ASP A 2 -6.58 -12.25 -19.58
C ASP A 2 -7.45 -13.46 -19.22
N HIS A 3 -8.07 -13.39 -18.05
CA HIS A 3 -9.26 -14.16 -17.74
C HIS A 3 -10.17 -13.27 -16.89
N ASP A 4 -11.01 -12.49 -17.55
CA ASP A 4 -12.05 -11.70 -16.89
C ASP A 4 -13.08 -12.65 -16.24
N THR A 5 -13.25 -12.53 -14.92
CA THR A 5 -14.42 -13.07 -14.22
C THR A 5 -14.98 -11.94 -13.36
N PHE A 6 -15.84 -11.12 -13.97
CA PHE A 6 -16.70 -10.17 -13.28
C PHE A 6 -17.30 -10.83 -12.00
N SER A 7 -16.81 -10.49 -10.80
CA SER A 7 -17.60 -10.27 -9.56
C SER A 7 -16.88 -10.53 -8.22
N SER A 8 -15.62 -10.95 -8.19
CA SER A 8 -14.86 -10.97 -6.92
C SER A 8 -13.38 -10.78 -7.20
N ASP A 9 -12.75 -9.80 -6.57
CA ASP A 9 -11.29 -9.72 -6.52
C ASP A 9 -10.81 -10.98 -5.80
N ASP A 10 -10.21 -11.93 -6.53
CA ASP A 10 -9.73 -13.17 -5.95
C ASP A 10 -8.61 -12.86 -4.94
N PHE A 11 -8.73 -13.42 -3.74
CA PHE A 11 -7.72 -13.27 -2.70
C PHE A 11 -6.43 -13.99 -3.12
N ILE A 12 -5.37 -13.23 -3.33
CA ILE A 12 -4.04 -13.73 -3.75
C ILE A 12 -3.04 -13.86 -2.60
N GLY A 13 -3.40 -13.44 -1.40
CA GLY A 13 -2.55 -13.43 -0.21
C GLY A 13 -2.55 -12.08 0.52
N GLU A 14 -1.89 -12.04 1.68
CA GLU A 14 -1.82 -10.87 2.55
C GLU A 14 -0.38 -10.56 2.97
N ALA A 15 -0.09 -9.27 3.20
CA ALA A 15 1.10 -8.83 3.92
C ALA A 15 0.69 -7.90 5.07
N THR A 16 1.17 -8.18 6.29
CA THR A 16 0.86 -7.36 7.46
C THR A 16 1.98 -6.37 7.74
N VAL A 17 1.66 -5.07 7.81
CA VAL A 17 2.60 -4.00 8.13
C VAL A 17 2.31 -3.44 9.52
N HIS A 18 3.25 -3.59 10.46
CA HIS A 18 3.11 -3.06 11.81
C HIS A 18 3.52 -1.58 11.86
N VAL A 19 2.53 -0.69 11.98
CA VAL A 19 2.73 0.78 11.95
C VAL A 19 2.65 1.44 13.33
N LYS A 20 2.61 0.68 14.43
CA LYS A 20 2.41 1.25 15.78
C LYS A 20 3.49 2.27 16.15
N GLU A 21 4.76 1.91 16.01
CA GLU A 21 5.90 2.78 16.33
C GLU A 21 5.96 4.00 15.40
N LEU A 22 5.58 3.81 14.13
CA LEU A 22 5.48 4.90 13.15
C LEU A 22 4.48 5.96 13.63
N LEU A 23 3.31 5.54 14.11
CA LEU A 23 2.27 6.44 14.61
C LEU A 23 2.69 7.13 15.90
N GLU A 24 3.28 6.41 16.85
CA GLU A 24 3.78 6.99 18.11
C GLU A 24 4.81 8.10 17.82
N MET A 25 5.81 7.82 16.98
CA MET A 25 6.78 8.82 16.56
C MET A 25 6.15 9.98 15.77
N GLY A 26 5.17 9.67 14.91
CA GLY A 26 4.50 10.65 14.07
C GLY A 26 3.67 11.65 14.86
N VAL A 27 2.99 11.20 15.91
CA VAL A 27 2.24 12.06 16.83
C VAL A 27 3.18 12.99 17.60
N GLU A 28 4.34 12.49 18.05
CA GLU A 28 5.32 13.29 18.79
C GLU A 28 6.04 14.32 17.92
N LYS A 29 6.48 13.92 16.71
CA LYS A 29 7.36 14.73 15.86
C LYS A 29 6.62 15.48 14.76
N GLY A 30 5.34 15.20 14.58
CA GLY A 30 4.50 15.71 13.50
C GLY A 30 4.70 15.01 12.15
N THR A 31 5.82 14.28 11.97
CA THR A 31 6.08 13.43 10.82
C THR A 31 6.82 12.16 11.23
N ALA A 32 6.60 11.06 10.51
CA ALA A 32 7.38 9.83 10.65
C ALA A 32 7.36 9.05 9.32
N GLU A 33 8.38 8.24 9.06
CA GLU A 33 8.46 7.46 7.83
C GLU A 33 8.99 6.05 8.10
N LEU A 34 8.32 5.07 7.50
CA LEU A 34 8.79 3.72 7.29
C LEU A 34 9.31 3.66 5.84
N ARG A 35 10.61 3.52 5.70
CA ARG A 35 11.26 3.47 4.38
C ARG A 35 10.72 2.31 3.55
N PRO A 36 10.67 2.45 2.20
CA PRO A 36 10.30 1.37 1.30
C PRO A 36 11.06 0.08 1.60
N THR A 37 10.35 -0.93 2.08
CA THR A 37 10.90 -2.22 2.51
C THR A 37 10.10 -3.35 1.88
N LYS A 38 10.75 -4.47 1.62
CA LYS A 38 10.14 -5.67 1.04
C LYS A 38 9.32 -6.40 2.08
N TYR A 39 8.07 -6.69 1.76
CA TYR A 39 7.14 -7.49 2.55
C TYR A 39 6.75 -8.73 1.77
N ASN A 40 6.83 -9.87 2.44
CA ASN A 40 6.34 -11.12 1.87
C ASN A 40 4.82 -11.12 1.91
N ILE A 41 4.22 -11.47 0.78
CA ILE A 41 2.83 -11.85 0.70
C ILE A 41 2.76 -13.34 1.03
N VAL A 42 1.87 -13.69 1.94
CA VAL A 42 1.60 -15.06 2.35
C VAL A 42 0.15 -15.44 2.11
N ASP A 43 -0.10 -16.70 1.77
CA ASP A 43 -1.45 -17.26 1.77
C ASP A 43 -1.89 -17.63 3.20
N SER A 44 -3.13 -18.07 3.34
CA SER A 44 -3.76 -18.52 4.58
C SER A 44 -3.01 -19.63 5.32
N ASP A 45 -2.19 -20.43 4.62
CA ASP A 45 -1.33 -21.47 5.17
C ASP A 45 0.08 -20.97 5.53
N LEU A 46 0.32 -19.65 5.44
CA LEU A 46 1.61 -18.97 5.64
C LEU A 46 2.66 -19.30 4.57
N SER A 47 2.27 -19.91 3.45
CA SER A 47 3.19 -20.14 2.34
C SER A 47 3.50 -18.82 1.60
N PHE A 48 4.75 -18.68 1.15
CA PHE A 48 5.18 -17.51 0.39
C PHE A 48 4.55 -17.53 -1.02
N VAL A 49 3.86 -16.45 -1.37
CA VAL A 49 3.20 -16.29 -2.68
C VAL A 49 3.67 -15.06 -3.47
N GLY A 50 4.43 -14.17 -2.84
CA GLY A 50 4.98 -12.99 -3.53
C GLY A 50 5.65 -11.99 -2.61
N GLU A 51 6.05 -10.86 -3.17
CA GLU A 51 6.71 -9.77 -2.45
C GLU A 51 6.18 -8.40 -2.92
N LEU A 52 5.98 -7.47 -1.99
CA LEU A 52 5.64 -6.07 -2.25
C LEU A 52 6.65 -5.14 -1.59
N LEU A 53 7.01 -4.06 -2.28
CA LEU A 53 7.80 -2.97 -1.71
C LEU A 53 6.83 -1.93 -1.12
N ILE A 54 6.83 -1.77 0.20
CA ILE A 54 5.92 -0.86 0.91
C ILE A 54 6.73 0.18 1.69
N GLY A 55 6.44 1.46 1.45
CA GLY A 55 6.87 2.59 2.29
C GLY A 55 5.64 3.29 2.86
N VAL A 56 5.72 3.74 4.11
CA VAL A 56 4.60 4.38 4.81
C VAL A 56 5.07 5.70 5.39
N SER A 57 4.43 6.81 5.04
CA SER A 57 4.69 8.11 5.64
C SER A 57 3.50 8.56 6.48
N TYR A 58 3.80 9.13 7.62
CA TYR A 58 2.87 9.82 8.50
C TYR A 58 3.21 11.30 8.51
N SER A 59 2.19 12.15 8.35
CA SER A 59 2.29 13.60 8.47
C SER A 59 1.03 14.16 9.13
N LEU A 60 1.20 15.09 10.07
CA LEU A 60 0.09 15.87 10.59
C LEU A 60 -0.41 16.81 9.48
N LEU A 61 -1.67 16.65 9.07
CA LEU A 61 -2.34 17.64 8.23
C LEU A 61 -2.58 18.91 9.06
N GLN A 62 -1.77 19.94 8.85
CA GLN A 62 -2.16 21.31 9.19
C GLN A 62 -2.85 21.91 7.97
N ASP A 63 -4.15 22.17 8.10
CA ASP A 63 -5.07 22.79 7.14
C ASP A 63 -4.37 23.61 6.02
N ARG A 64 -4.10 22.98 4.87
CA ARG A 64 -3.82 23.61 3.58
C ARG A 64 -4.08 22.60 2.47
N GLY A 65 -5.16 22.84 1.72
CA GLY A 65 -5.39 22.33 0.37
C GLY A 65 -5.38 20.80 0.24
N MET A 66 -6.55 20.21 0.01
CA MET A 66 -6.58 18.90 -0.64
C MET A 66 -6.04 19.09 -2.06
N ASP A 67 -4.72 19.02 -2.21
CA ASP A 67 -4.07 18.85 -3.49
C ASP A 67 -4.41 17.41 -3.88
N GLY A 68 -5.56 17.23 -4.52
CA GLY A 68 -6.00 15.94 -5.04
C GLY A 68 -5.04 15.49 -6.13
N GLU A 69 -3.92 14.91 -5.74
CA GLU A 69 -3.03 14.24 -6.67
C GLU A 69 -3.78 13.03 -7.24
N GLN A 70 -4.06 13.10 -8.54
CA GLN A 70 -4.62 11.97 -9.27
C GLN A 70 -3.55 10.89 -9.36
N PHE A 71 -3.61 9.91 -8.48
CA PHE A 71 -2.85 8.67 -8.62
C PHE A 71 -3.39 7.89 -9.82
N GLY A 72 -2.74 8.02 -10.98
CA GLY A 72 -3.02 7.24 -12.19
C GLY A 72 -2.16 5.97 -12.23
N GLY A 73 -2.79 4.79 -12.14
CA GLY A 73 -2.15 3.50 -12.40
C GLY A 73 -2.23 3.07 -13.87
N TRP A 74 -1.44 2.05 -14.25
CA TRP A 74 -1.29 1.47 -15.61
C TRP A 74 -2.59 1.07 -16.35
N LYS A 75 -3.77 1.21 -15.75
CA LYS A 75 -5.07 1.00 -16.38
C LYS A 75 -5.36 1.96 -17.56
N HIS A 76 -4.52 2.98 -17.80
CA HIS A 76 -4.63 3.92 -18.94
C HIS A 76 -3.77 3.55 -20.18
N SER A 77 -3.07 2.42 -20.18
CA SER A 77 -2.25 1.97 -21.31
C SER A 77 -2.94 0.86 -22.09
N GLN A 78 -4.12 1.14 -22.66
CA GLN A 78 -4.60 0.38 -23.81
C GLN A 78 -4.77 1.36 -24.97
N VAL A 79 -3.87 1.23 -25.94
CA VAL A 79 -4.04 1.78 -27.28
C VAL A 79 -4.63 0.64 -28.10
N ASP A 80 -5.70 0.92 -28.84
CA ASP A 80 -6.42 -0.02 -29.72
C ASP A 80 -5.53 -0.95 -30.55
#